data_AF-A0A6J0B4X7-F1
#
_entry.id   AF-A0A6J0B4X7-F1
#
_cell.length_a   1.000
_cell.length_b   1.000
_cell.length_c   1.000
_cell.angle_alpha   90.00
_cell.angle_beta   90.00
_cell.angle_gamma   90.00
#
_symmetry.space_group_name_H-M   'P 1'
#
loop_
_entity.id
_entity.type
_entity.pdbx_description
1 polymer ?
#
loop_
_entity_poly.entity_id
_entity_poly.type
_entity_poly.pdbx_seq_one_letter_code
_entity_poly.pdbx_strand_id
1 'polypeptide(L)'
;MREKSCLTETVAKLRADLEESNGKINGLRHELLDCEEREIRRIVNQRRQNIEPSSGGAKETKMVRRQAPQSRRLLEDPVLMNICLERARKDLSTAHRKIAELEDTFREVVPKWELERLENRHQAFEREYRNLSQEFEALSKEHEALKVNFEVVREQKNSLRDRCKILAHTNTPRPDWSKCGQFIQGGVQRWRDITAKKSSEDRLTILLSELCGVASAENDYFVGQGTDPSVPVFLRYKGKMKNRKLGRREVSILINDIWKSRMASDMGTPMGEYVLKYFSERYHISLLRYEWIYNLYYACQRLVYDDQIGLFWNILWGNVVEEAYHAPRKEFVLLKRMMEMRMEDKKINALLAQDLMDVMDVMYPQKSNRDIENIVYAAGKQLGIDPSTEAFDVAKLFAQTEEGWERGDFARELARQTKQEITEFGKGILHSINIHDKTSEVTVEMLKKGFMEVDEDIRAPESAYAALKVDLQGSRPQQS
;
A
#
# COMPACT_ATOMS: atom_id res chain seq x y z
N MET A 1 6.86 8.17 -35.77
CA MET A 1 6.70 7.35 -37.00
C MET A 1 7.23 8.06 -38.24
N ARG A 2 6.82 9.31 -38.54
CA ARG A 2 7.28 10.06 -39.73
C ARG A 2 8.80 10.34 -39.77
N GLU A 3 9.41 10.72 -38.65
CA GLU A 3 10.86 11.00 -38.60
C GLU A 3 11.72 9.74 -38.79
N LYS A 4 11.30 8.58 -38.26
CA LYS A 4 11.99 7.30 -38.51
C LYS A 4 11.94 6.90 -39.98
N SER A 5 10.81 7.14 -40.66
CA SER A 5 10.64 6.88 -42.10
C SER A 5 11.56 7.77 -42.96
N CYS A 6 11.69 9.05 -42.60
CA CYS A 6 12.57 10.00 -43.29
C CYS A 6 14.04 9.62 -43.14
N LEU A 7 14.46 9.19 -41.94
CA LEU A 7 15.81 8.72 -41.69
C LEU A 7 16.13 7.44 -42.47
N THR A 8 15.21 6.49 -42.54
CA THR A 8 15.41 5.26 -43.33
C THR A 8 15.54 5.53 -44.83
N GLU A 9 14.79 6.49 -45.38
CA GLU A 9 14.94 6.91 -46.79
C GLU A 9 16.29 7.59 -47.04
N THR A 10 16.75 8.44 -46.13
CA THR A 10 18.08 9.07 -46.27
C THR A 10 19.22 8.06 -46.20
N VAL A 11 19.12 7.06 -45.31
CA VAL A 11 20.12 5.99 -45.23
C VAL A 11 20.10 5.11 -46.48
N ALA A 12 18.92 4.85 -47.06
CA ALA A 12 18.81 4.10 -48.30
C ALA A 12 19.46 4.84 -49.48
N LYS A 13 19.25 6.16 -49.59
CA LYS A 13 19.92 7.00 -50.60
C LYS A 13 21.43 7.00 -50.45
N LEU A 14 21.94 7.22 -49.24
CA LEU A 14 23.39 7.22 -48.98
C LEU A 14 24.04 5.86 -49.27
N ARG A 15 23.33 4.74 -49.07
CA ARG A 15 23.81 3.41 -49.45
C ARG A 15 23.87 3.23 -50.97
N ALA A 16 22.86 3.69 -51.69
CA ALA A 16 22.85 3.65 -53.16
C ALA A 16 23.99 4.49 -53.76
N ASP A 17 24.21 5.70 -53.23
CA ASP A 17 25.29 6.58 -53.68
C ASP A 17 26.68 5.97 -53.40
N LEU A 18 26.84 5.30 -52.25
CA LEU A 18 28.07 4.59 -51.89
C LEU A 18 28.33 3.41 -52.85
N GLU A 19 27.29 2.67 -53.22
CA GLU A 19 27.40 1.53 -54.13
C GLU A 19 27.73 1.97 -55.56
N GLU A 20 27.15 3.09 -56.03
CA GLU A 20 27.51 3.71 -57.31
C GLU A 20 28.97 4.20 -57.31
N SER A 21 29.41 4.85 -56.23
CA SER A 21 30.80 5.31 -56.10
C SER A 21 31.79 4.14 -56.06
N ASN A 22 31.46 3.04 -55.38
CA ASN A 22 32.27 1.83 -55.38
C ASN A 22 32.33 1.17 -56.77
N GLY A 23 31.22 1.18 -57.52
CA GLY A 23 31.19 0.76 -58.91
C GLY A 23 32.16 1.56 -59.79
N LYS A 24 32.17 2.89 -59.65
CA LYS A 24 33.11 3.79 -60.36
C LYS A 24 34.56 3.52 -59.99
N ILE A 25 34.86 3.32 -58.69
CA ILE A 25 36.22 3.00 -58.22
C ILE A 25 36.70 1.66 -58.80
N ASN A 26 35.83 0.64 -58.84
CA ASN A 26 36.17 -0.65 -59.41
C ASN A 26 36.39 -0.58 -60.93
N GLY A 27 35.61 0.24 -61.65
CA GLY A 27 35.85 0.54 -63.07
C GLY A 27 37.21 1.18 -63.30
N LEU A 28 37.54 2.23 -62.54
CA LEU A 28 38.85 2.90 -62.62
C LEU A 28 40.01 1.97 -62.28
N ARG A 29 39.84 1.06 -61.31
CA ARG A 29 40.84 0.03 -61.00
C ARG A 29 41.08 -0.92 -62.16
N HIS A 30 40.03 -1.35 -62.85
CA HIS A 30 40.15 -2.19 -64.04
C HIS A 30 40.85 -1.45 -65.19
N GLU A 31 40.49 -0.19 -65.44
CA GLU A 31 41.14 0.64 -66.46
C GLU A 31 42.63 0.89 -66.16
N LEU A 32 42.98 1.04 -64.88
CA LEU A 32 44.37 1.18 -64.44
C LEU A 32 45.17 -0.10 -64.70
N LEU A 33 44.60 -1.27 -64.37
CA LEU A 33 45.21 -2.57 -64.65
C LEU A 33 45.40 -2.80 -66.15
N ASP A 34 44.40 -2.44 -66.98
CA ASP A 34 44.51 -2.53 -68.45
C ASP A 34 45.56 -1.56 -69.01
N CYS A 35 45.75 -0.40 -68.40
CA CYS A 35 46.84 0.52 -68.74
C CYS A 35 48.22 -0.06 -68.38
N GLU A 36 48.36 -0.63 -67.18
CA GLU A 36 49.59 -1.27 -66.72
C GLU A 36 49.95 -2.48 -67.59
N GLU A 37 48.97 -3.34 -67.94
CA GLU A 37 49.20 -4.45 -68.86
C GLU A 37 49.67 -3.98 -70.23
N ARG A 38 49.10 -2.90 -70.77
CA ARG A 38 49.53 -2.31 -72.05
C ARG A 38 50.95 -1.78 -71.99
N GLU A 39 51.35 -1.18 -70.87
CA GLU A 39 52.72 -0.67 -70.67
C GLU A 39 53.72 -1.82 -70.54
N ILE A 40 53.39 -2.87 -69.78
CA ILE A 40 54.21 -4.09 -69.67
C ILE A 40 54.39 -4.74 -71.03
N ARG A 41 53.32 -4.87 -71.84
CA ARG A 41 53.41 -5.39 -73.21
C ARG A 41 54.30 -4.52 -74.10
N ARG A 42 54.23 -3.18 -73.97
CA ARG A 42 55.12 -2.26 -74.70
C ARG A 42 56.59 -2.48 -74.31
N ILE A 43 56.89 -2.55 -73.01
CA ILE A 43 58.25 -2.79 -72.50
C ILE A 43 58.80 -4.15 -72.96
N VAL A 44 57.97 -5.20 -72.91
CA VAL A 44 58.35 -6.54 -73.37
C VAL A 44 58.63 -6.56 -74.88
N ASN A 45 57.79 -5.92 -75.69
CA ASN A 45 57.99 -5.80 -77.14
C ASN A 45 59.27 -5.01 -77.48
N GLN A 46 59.54 -3.92 -76.75
CA GLN A 46 60.76 -3.13 -76.93
C GLN A 46 62.02 -3.92 -76.55
N ARG A 47 61.97 -4.72 -75.48
CA ARG A 47 63.06 -5.65 -75.13
C ARG A 47 63.22 -6.76 -76.17
N ARG A 48 62.14 -7.27 -76.75
CA ARG A 48 62.18 -8.30 -77.81
C ARG A 48 62.83 -7.78 -79.09
N GLN A 49 62.53 -6.54 -79.50
CA GLN A 49 63.18 -5.88 -80.64
C GLN A 49 64.68 -5.62 -80.42
N ASN A 50 65.11 -5.41 -79.16
CA ASN A 50 66.52 -5.24 -78.82
C ASN A 50 67.29 -6.57 -78.67
N ILE A 51 66.60 -7.71 -78.59
CA ILE A 51 67.19 -9.04 -78.35
C ILE A 51 67.23 -9.91 -79.62
N GLU A 52 66.63 -9.50 -80.74
CA GLU A 52 66.87 -10.16 -82.03
C GLU A 52 68.23 -9.73 -82.62
N PRO A 53 69.21 -10.64 -82.74
CA PRO A 53 70.49 -10.33 -83.35
C PRO A 53 70.32 -10.25 -84.87
N SER A 54 70.69 -9.11 -85.44
CA SER A 54 70.87 -8.91 -86.89
C SER A 54 71.94 -9.88 -87.42
N SER A 55 71.55 -11.08 -87.81
CA SER A 55 72.38 -12.08 -88.49
C SER A 55 72.02 -12.20 -89.98
N GLY A 56 72.90 -11.67 -90.84
CA GLY A 56 73.13 -12.04 -92.25
C GLY A 56 72.02 -11.68 -93.26
N GLY A 57 72.26 -11.08 -94.42
CA GLY A 57 73.49 -10.71 -95.12
C GLY A 57 73.16 -10.45 -96.61
N ALA A 58 74.12 -9.82 -97.30
CA ALA A 58 74.31 -9.75 -98.76
C ALA A 58 73.49 -8.75 -99.59
N LYS A 59 74.21 -7.75 -100.14
CA LYS A 59 74.50 -7.52 -101.59
C LYS A 59 74.93 -6.06 -101.80
N GLU A 60 76.22 -5.83 -102.04
CA GLU A 60 76.83 -5.56 -103.36
C GLU A 60 76.95 -4.06 -103.67
N THR A 61 78.19 -3.55 -103.66
CA THR A 61 78.86 -2.68 -104.68
C THR A 61 80.11 -2.07 -104.03
N LYS A 62 81.30 -2.62 -104.29
CA LYS A 62 82.26 -2.28 -105.37
C LYS A 62 82.78 -0.82 -105.33
N MET A 63 84.10 -0.73 -105.06
CA MET A 63 85.08 0.27 -105.53
C MET A 63 84.72 1.76 -105.29
N VAL A 64 85.51 2.54 -104.54
CA VAL A 64 86.83 3.02 -104.97
C VAL A 64 87.78 3.14 -103.76
N ARG A 65 88.91 2.42 -103.84
CA ARG A 65 90.15 2.77 -103.16
C ARG A 65 90.92 3.68 -104.10
N ARG A 66 91.00 4.99 -103.82
CA ARG A 66 92.08 5.86 -104.30
C ARG A 66 92.13 7.16 -103.48
N GLN A 67 93.27 7.32 -102.82
CA GLN A 67 93.88 8.57 -102.38
C GLN A 67 93.24 9.28 -101.16
N ALA A 68 93.89 9.15 -100.00
CA ALA A 68 94.23 10.37 -99.27
C ALA A 68 95.17 11.16 -100.20
N PRO A 69 94.86 12.42 -100.54
CA PRO A 69 94.94 13.46 -99.54
C PRO A 69 93.83 14.52 -99.71
N GLN A 70 92.80 14.54 -98.83
CA GLN A 70 91.97 15.74 -98.73
C GLN A 70 91.12 15.93 -97.45
N SER A 71 91.27 15.13 -96.38
CA SER A 71 90.58 15.46 -95.11
C SER A 71 91.40 16.37 -94.18
N ARG A 72 92.67 16.70 -94.53
CA ARG A 72 93.35 17.87 -93.94
C ARG A 72 92.70 19.20 -94.37
N ARG A 73 91.85 19.22 -95.41
CA ARG A 73 91.04 20.41 -95.77
C ARG A 73 89.77 20.60 -94.93
N LEU A 74 89.40 19.65 -94.07
CA LEU A 74 88.28 19.81 -93.13
C LEU A 74 88.74 20.31 -91.74
N LEU A 75 90.06 20.35 -91.48
CA LEU A 75 90.65 21.02 -90.31
C LEU A 75 91.08 22.47 -90.59
N GLU A 76 91.19 22.87 -91.86
CA GLU A 76 91.50 24.24 -92.30
C GLU A 76 90.30 24.96 -92.91
N ASP A 77 89.09 24.41 -92.79
CA ASP A 77 87.90 25.21 -92.97
C ASP A 77 87.56 25.84 -91.62
N PRO A 78 87.96 27.11 -91.36
CA PRO A 78 87.60 27.78 -90.13
C PRO A 78 86.09 27.79 -89.94
N VAL A 79 85.30 27.70 -91.01
CA VAL A 79 83.84 27.61 -90.94
C VAL A 79 83.42 26.26 -90.39
N LEU A 80 83.94 25.13 -90.86
CA LEU A 80 83.57 23.79 -90.35
C LEU A 80 84.07 23.54 -88.91
N MET A 81 85.28 23.96 -88.57
CA MET A 81 85.79 23.85 -87.20
C MET A 81 84.96 24.74 -86.25
N ASN A 82 84.55 25.92 -86.70
CA ASN A 82 83.67 26.79 -85.93
C ASN A 82 82.24 26.22 -85.84
N ILE A 83 81.72 25.55 -86.88
CA ILE A 83 80.44 24.82 -86.82
C ILE A 83 80.53 23.65 -85.83
N CYS A 84 81.60 22.88 -85.84
CA CYS A 84 81.81 21.78 -84.88
C CYS A 84 82.00 22.30 -83.45
N LEU A 85 82.73 23.40 -83.26
CA LEU A 85 82.89 24.06 -81.96
C LEU A 85 81.58 24.67 -81.48
N GLU A 86 80.80 25.30 -82.35
CA GLU A 86 79.46 25.81 -82.02
C GLU A 86 78.51 24.67 -81.65
N ARG A 87 78.59 23.54 -82.36
CA ARG A 87 77.78 22.37 -82.07
C ARG A 87 78.20 21.70 -80.76
N ALA A 88 79.49 21.55 -80.51
CA ALA A 88 80.02 21.07 -79.23
C ALA A 88 79.68 22.02 -78.07
N ARG A 89 79.73 23.34 -78.29
CA ARG A 89 79.29 24.35 -77.31
C ARG A 89 77.79 24.28 -77.06
N LYS A 90 76.98 24.10 -78.09
CA LYS A 90 75.53 23.87 -77.96
C LYS A 90 75.25 22.57 -77.21
N ASP A 91 75.89 21.47 -77.57
CA ASP A 91 75.73 20.17 -76.92
C ASP A 91 76.13 20.25 -75.44
N LEU A 92 77.26 20.89 -75.13
CA LEU A 92 77.71 21.17 -73.76
C LEU A 92 76.72 22.07 -73.00
N SER A 93 76.16 23.09 -73.65
CA SER A 93 75.11 23.92 -73.06
C SER A 93 73.81 23.13 -72.82
N THR A 94 73.44 22.21 -73.71
CA THR A 94 72.27 21.34 -73.49
C THR A 94 72.50 20.31 -72.40
N ALA A 95 73.71 19.78 -72.27
CA ALA A 95 74.08 18.88 -71.19
C ALA A 95 74.08 19.61 -69.84
N HIS A 96 74.67 20.81 -69.76
CA HIS A 96 74.59 21.64 -68.56
C HIS A 96 73.17 22.03 -68.20
N ARG A 97 72.33 22.35 -69.19
CA ARG A 97 70.90 22.61 -68.96
C ARG A 97 70.18 21.37 -68.41
N LYS A 98 70.43 20.17 -68.95
CA LYS A 98 69.86 18.93 -68.42
C LYS A 98 70.36 18.60 -67.02
N ILE A 99 71.63 18.85 -66.72
CA ILE A 99 72.18 18.67 -65.37
C ILE A 99 71.52 19.65 -64.42
N ALA A 100 71.36 20.92 -64.79
CA ALA A 100 70.66 21.92 -63.99
C ALA A 100 69.18 21.57 -63.78
N GLU A 101 68.48 21.09 -64.81
CA GLU A 101 67.10 20.58 -64.72
C GLU A 101 67.04 19.37 -63.76
N LEU A 102 67.99 18.44 -63.85
CA LEU A 102 68.06 17.31 -62.93
C LEU A 102 68.38 17.76 -61.50
N GLU A 103 69.33 18.66 -61.29
CA GLU A 103 69.67 19.22 -59.98
C GLU A 103 68.49 19.95 -59.33
N ASP A 104 67.69 20.68 -60.11
CA ASP A 104 66.47 21.34 -59.64
C ASP A 104 65.38 20.31 -59.29
N THR A 105 65.20 19.28 -60.13
CA THR A 105 64.25 18.20 -59.81
C THR A 105 64.69 17.37 -58.60
N PHE A 106 65.99 17.11 -58.40
CA PHE A 106 66.53 16.35 -57.27
C PHE A 106 66.65 17.19 -55.98
N ARG A 107 66.68 18.53 -56.10
CA ARG A 107 66.57 19.44 -54.95
C ARG A 107 65.22 19.29 -54.24
N GLU A 108 64.17 18.89 -54.95
CA GLU A 108 62.84 18.65 -54.40
C GLU A 108 62.60 17.20 -53.92
N VAL A 109 63.54 16.27 -54.14
CA VAL A 109 63.40 14.87 -53.71
C VAL A 109 63.96 14.66 -52.31
N VAL A 110 63.18 14.00 -51.46
CA VAL A 110 63.54 13.68 -50.07
C VAL A 110 64.79 12.78 -50.04
N PRO A 111 65.87 13.17 -49.33
CA PRO A 111 67.06 12.33 -49.19
C PRO A 111 66.75 10.95 -48.63
N LYS A 112 67.48 9.91 -49.08
CA LYS A 112 67.22 8.52 -48.68
C LYS A 112 67.19 8.29 -47.16
N TRP A 113 68.05 8.97 -46.40
CA TRP A 113 68.05 8.87 -44.93
C TRP A 113 66.79 9.46 -44.28
N GLU A 114 66.20 10.49 -44.90
CA GLU A 114 64.95 11.11 -44.44
C GLU A 114 63.74 10.24 -44.81
N LEU A 115 63.79 9.57 -45.97
CA LEU A 115 62.83 8.54 -46.36
C LEU A 115 62.85 7.37 -45.36
N GLU A 116 64.03 6.80 -45.09
CA GLU A 116 64.18 5.71 -44.10
C GLU A 116 63.73 6.16 -42.70
N ARG A 117 63.99 7.41 -42.32
CA ARG A 117 63.49 7.98 -41.06
C ARG A 117 61.96 8.09 -41.04
N LEU A 118 61.34 8.55 -42.13
CA LEU A 118 59.89 8.65 -42.27
C LEU A 118 59.22 7.27 -42.29
N GLU A 119 59.78 6.30 -42.99
CA GLU A 119 59.30 4.91 -43.00
C GLU A 119 59.36 4.27 -41.62
N ASN A 120 60.46 4.45 -40.89
CA ASN A 120 60.58 3.95 -39.51
C ASN A 120 59.54 4.60 -38.58
N ARG A 121 59.29 5.91 -38.74
CA ARG A 121 58.24 6.61 -37.98
C ARG A 121 56.85 6.12 -38.37
N HIS A 122 56.58 5.91 -39.65
CA HIS A 122 55.31 5.38 -40.12
C HIS A 122 55.06 3.98 -39.57
N GLN A 123 56.06 3.09 -39.62
CA GLN A 123 55.97 1.75 -39.04
C GLN A 123 55.80 1.77 -37.51
N ALA A 124 56.36 2.76 -36.82
CA ALA A 124 56.12 2.96 -35.39
C ALA A 124 54.66 3.38 -35.13
N PHE A 125 54.17 4.40 -35.86
CA PHE A 125 52.78 4.86 -35.75
C PHE A 125 51.77 3.79 -36.15
N GLU A 126 52.06 2.96 -37.16
CA GLU A 126 51.20 1.83 -37.51
C GLU A 126 51.11 0.80 -36.39
N ARG A 127 52.22 0.51 -35.70
CA ARG A 127 52.22 -0.41 -34.54
C ARG A 127 51.42 0.17 -33.38
N GLU A 128 51.61 1.45 -33.09
CA GLU A 128 50.83 2.16 -32.06
C GLU A 128 49.34 2.18 -32.40
N TYR A 129 48.98 2.47 -33.65
CA TYR A 129 47.60 2.44 -34.11
C TYR A 129 46.98 1.05 -34.00
N ARG A 130 47.71 0.00 -34.38
CA ARG A 130 47.25 -1.39 -34.23
C ARG A 130 47.02 -1.75 -32.76
N ASN A 131 47.94 -1.39 -31.87
CA ASN A 131 47.79 -1.63 -30.43
C ASN A 131 46.58 -0.88 -29.87
N LEU A 132 46.46 0.41 -30.18
CA LEU A 132 45.34 1.24 -29.71
C LEU A 132 44.00 0.73 -30.26
N SER A 133 43.96 0.25 -31.51
CA SER A 133 42.77 -0.36 -32.09
C SER A 133 42.37 -1.65 -31.36
N GLN A 134 43.34 -2.48 -30.95
CA GLN A 134 43.08 -3.68 -30.16
C GLN A 134 42.59 -3.36 -28.75
N GLU A 135 43.20 -2.37 -28.09
CA GLU A 135 42.76 -1.88 -26.78
C GLU A 135 41.34 -1.31 -26.84
N PHE A 136 41.02 -0.54 -27.89
CA PHE A 136 39.67 -0.02 -28.11
C PHE A 136 38.65 -1.15 -28.33
N GLU A 137 39.00 -2.18 -29.10
CA GLU A 137 38.12 -3.32 -29.33
C GLU A 137 37.89 -4.12 -28.03
N ALA A 138 38.94 -4.33 -27.24
CA ALA A 138 38.84 -4.98 -25.93
C ALA A 138 37.94 -4.17 -24.98
N LEU A 139 38.17 -2.87 -24.87
CA LEU A 139 37.37 -1.97 -24.04
C LEU A 139 35.91 -1.92 -24.49
N SER A 140 35.65 -1.94 -25.80
CA SER A 140 34.29 -1.99 -26.33
C SER A 140 33.57 -3.29 -25.97
N LYS A 141 34.28 -4.43 -25.95
CA LYS A 141 33.72 -5.72 -25.52
C LYS A 141 33.42 -5.71 -24.02
N GLU A 142 34.32 -5.16 -23.20
CA GLU A 142 34.10 -4.99 -21.76
C GLU A 142 32.91 -4.06 -21.48
N HIS A 143 32.79 -2.96 -22.23
CA HIS A 143 31.67 -2.04 -22.09
C HIS A 143 30.34 -2.71 -22.42
N GLU A 144 30.26 -3.49 -23.50
CA GLU A 144 29.03 -4.20 -23.86
C GLU A 144 28.69 -5.28 -22.81
N ALA A 145 29.69 -6.01 -22.30
CA ALA A 145 29.49 -6.97 -21.21
C ALA A 145 28.97 -6.28 -19.93
N LEU A 146 29.53 -5.12 -19.58
CA LEU A 146 29.12 -4.34 -18.41
C LEU A 146 27.68 -3.81 -18.57
N LYS A 147 27.31 -3.38 -19.78
CA LYS A 147 25.96 -2.91 -20.10
C LYS A 147 24.92 -4.02 -19.95
N VAL A 148 25.21 -5.24 -20.39
CA VAL A 148 24.36 -6.41 -20.17
C VAL A 148 24.21 -6.70 -18.67
N ASN A 149 25.31 -6.69 -17.92
CA ASN A 149 25.27 -6.90 -16.47
C ASN A 149 24.44 -5.81 -15.75
N PHE A 150 24.56 -4.56 -16.18
CA PHE A 150 23.77 -3.46 -15.63
C PHE A 150 22.26 -3.67 -15.85
N GLU A 151 21.84 -4.13 -17.03
CA GLU A 151 20.42 -4.37 -17.31
C GLU A 151 19.87 -5.52 -16.45
N VAL A 152 20.65 -6.60 -16.26
CA VAL A 152 20.27 -7.71 -15.36
C VAL A 152 20.10 -7.22 -13.91
N VAL A 153 21.05 -6.44 -13.40
CA VAL A 153 20.97 -5.88 -12.02
C VAL A 153 19.78 -4.92 -11.89
N ARG A 154 19.51 -4.11 -12.92
CA ARG A 154 18.36 -3.21 -12.96
C ARG A 154 17.05 -3.99 -12.89
N GLU A 155 16.94 -5.10 -13.60
CA GLU A 155 15.77 -5.95 -13.62
C GLU A 155 15.56 -6.68 -12.28
N GLN A 156 16.64 -7.18 -11.67
CA GLN A 156 16.62 -7.72 -10.31
C GLN A 156 16.14 -6.67 -9.28
N LYS A 157 16.65 -5.43 -9.37
CA LYS A 157 16.21 -4.33 -8.51
C LYS A 157 14.71 -4.06 -8.67
N ASN A 158 14.20 -4.05 -9.91
CA ASN A 158 12.78 -3.83 -10.18
C ASN A 158 11.93 -4.96 -9.62
N SER A 159 12.33 -6.22 -9.82
CA SER A 159 11.66 -7.40 -9.27
C SER A 159 11.60 -7.38 -7.74
N LEU A 160 12.71 -7.05 -7.07
CA LEU A 160 12.75 -6.90 -5.61
C LEU A 160 11.85 -5.75 -5.15
N ARG A 161 11.87 -4.60 -5.83
CA ARG A 161 10.98 -3.47 -5.54
C ARG A 161 9.52 -3.90 -5.61
N ASP A 162 9.13 -4.65 -6.62
CA ASP A 162 7.75 -5.11 -6.79
C ASP A 162 7.36 -6.16 -5.75
N ARG A 163 8.25 -7.09 -5.42
CA ARG A 163 8.07 -8.00 -4.28
C ARG A 163 7.91 -7.26 -2.95
N CYS A 164 8.70 -6.22 -2.69
CA CYS A 164 8.56 -5.39 -1.50
C CYS A 164 7.20 -4.66 -1.46
N LYS A 165 6.70 -4.16 -2.59
CA LYS A 165 5.36 -3.55 -2.66
C LYS A 165 4.26 -4.58 -2.36
N ILE A 166 4.37 -5.78 -2.92
CA ILE A 166 3.40 -6.87 -2.69
C ILE A 166 3.42 -7.26 -1.21
N LEU A 167 4.61 -7.50 -0.64
CA LEU A 167 4.77 -7.85 0.79
C LEU A 167 4.26 -6.75 1.73
N ALA A 168 4.45 -5.47 1.37
CA ALA A 168 3.90 -4.34 2.13
C ALA A 168 2.37 -4.29 2.09
N HIS A 169 1.75 -4.82 1.03
CA HIS A 169 0.29 -4.89 0.91
C HIS A 169 -0.30 -6.13 1.61
N THR A 170 0.40 -7.26 1.61
CA THR A 170 -0.13 -8.55 2.12
C THR A 170 0.13 -8.80 3.60
N ASN A 171 1.23 -8.31 4.19
CA ASN A 171 1.60 -8.65 5.58
C ASN A 171 1.06 -7.68 6.64
N THR A 172 0.54 -6.52 6.24
CA THR A 172 -0.11 -5.59 7.17
C THR A 172 -1.35 -5.04 6.48
N PRO A 173 -2.54 -5.66 6.62
CA PRO A 173 -3.77 -4.98 6.27
C PRO A 173 -3.79 -3.68 7.06
N ARG A 174 -3.63 -2.56 6.34
CA ARG A 174 -3.57 -1.24 6.95
C ARG A 174 -4.88 -1.07 7.74
N PRO A 175 -4.83 -0.71 9.03
CA PRO A 175 -6.04 -0.56 9.84
C PRO A 175 -7.04 0.33 9.12
N ASP A 176 -8.32 -0.02 9.17
CA ASP A 176 -9.36 0.85 8.66
C ASP A 176 -9.48 2.07 9.58
N TRP A 177 -8.68 3.09 9.28
CA TRP A 177 -8.63 4.34 10.03
C TRP A 177 -9.99 5.02 10.09
N SER A 178 -10.91 4.74 9.16
CA SER A 178 -12.26 5.30 9.16
C SER A 178 -13.05 4.94 10.42
N LYS A 179 -12.82 3.72 10.95
CA LYS A 179 -13.47 3.22 12.17
C LYS A 179 -12.99 3.95 13.42
N CYS A 180 -11.73 4.38 13.45
CA CYS A 180 -11.13 5.04 14.61
C CYS A 180 -11.88 6.32 15.02
N GLY A 181 -12.48 7.04 14.06
CA GLY A 181 -13.25 8.25 14.35
C GLY A 181 -14.50 8.03 15.21
N GLN A 182 -14.99 6.78 15.34
CA GLN A 182 -16.10 6.45 16.24
C GLN A 182 -15.65 6.38 17.70
N PHE A 183 -14.37 6.11 17.95
CA PHE A 183 -13.83 5.87 19.29
C PHE A 183 -13.03 7.07 19.84
N ILE A 184 -12.85 8.12 19.04
CA ILE A 184 -12.02 9.29 19.36
C ILE A 184 -12.90 10.51 19.67
N GLN A 185 -12.42 11.36 20.57
CA GLN A 185 -13.13 12.53 21.06
C GLN A 185 -13.30 13.58 19.94
N GLY A 186 -14.55 14.00 19.68
CA GLY A 186 -14.90 14.91 18.57
C GLY A 186 -15.40 14.21 17.29
N GLY A 187 -15.50 12.87 17.31
CA GLY A 187 -16.20 12.09 16.30
C GLY A 187 -15.49 11.97 14.95
N VAL A 188 -16.21 11.40 13.97
CA VAL A 188 -15.66 10.99 12.66
C VAL A 188 -15.21 12.18 11.80
N GLN A 189 -15.79 13.37 11.99
CA GLN A 189 -15.41 14.56 11.22
C GLN A 189 -14.06 15.11 11.68
N ARG A 190 -13.88 15.34 12.98
CA ARG A 190 -12.59 15.78 13.52
C ARG A 190 -11.48 14.78 13.25
N TRP A 191 -11.77 13.48 13.40
CA TRP A 191 -10.79 12.46 13.07
C TRP A 191 -10.34 12.57 11.61
N ARG A 192 -11.28 12.80 10.68
CA ARG A 192 -10.95 13.08 9.27
C ARG A 192 -10.08 14.33 9.14
N ASP A 193 -10.39 15.40 9.85
CA ASP A 193 -9.64 16.66 9.75
C ASP A 193 -8.19 16.53 10.27
N ILE A 194 -7.99 15.89 11.42
CA ILE A 194 -6.66 15.75 12.04
C ILE A 194 -5.79 14.68 11.37
N THR A 195 -6.42 13.70 10.71
CA THR A 195 -5.74 12.63 9.96
C THR A 195 -5.68 12.86 8.45
N ALA A 196 -6.33 13.93 7.97
CA ALA A 196 -6.28 14.35 6.58
C ALA A 196 -4.81 14.54 6.18
N LYS A 197 -4.42 13.90 5.07
CA LYS A 197 -3.07 13.96 4.48
C LYS A 197 -1.92 13.42 5.35
N LYS A 198 -2.20 12.77 6.49
CA LYS A 198 -1.17 12.16 7.34
C LYS A 198 -0.88 10.71 6.99
N SER A 199 0.36 10.26 7.20
CA SER A 199 0.77 8.87 6.98
C SER A 199 0.10 7.92 7.96
N SER A 200 0.08 6.61 7.70
CA SER A 200 -0.53 5.66 8.65
C SER A 200 0.23 5.53 9.96
N GLU A 201 1.53 5.81 9.95
CA GLU A 201 2.33 5.90 11.17
C GLU A 201 1.92 7.13 11.98
N ASP A 202 1.83 8.31 11.35
CA ASP A 202 1.37 9.53 12.02
C ASP A 202 -0.06 9.39 12.56
N ARG A 203 -0.95 8.72 11.80
CA ARG A 203 -2.32 8.40 12.24
C ARG A 203 -2.31 7.52 13.49
N LEU A 204 -1.40 6.54 13.55
CA LEU A 204 -1.23 5.71 14.73
C LEU A 204 -0.70 6.54 15.92
N THR A 205 0.29 7.41 15.71
CA THR A 205 0.82 8.26 16.78
C THR A 205 -0.24 9.21 17.33
N ILE A 206 -1.07 9.78 16.45
CA ILE A 206 -2.21 10.62 16.85
C ILE A 206 -3.25 9.81 17.60
N LEU A 207 -3.60 8.61 17.09
CA LEU A 207 -4.50 7.69 17.78
C LEU A 207 -4.00 7.36 19.19
N LEU A 208 -2.71 7.02 19.32
CA LEU A 208 -2.09 6.71 20.61
C LEU A 208 -2.06 7.93 21.52
N SER A 209 -1.82 9.13 20.99
CA SER A 209 -1.88 10.37 21.79
C SER A 209 -3.30 10.68 22.30
N GLU A 210 -4.32 10.40 21.50
CA GLU A 210 -5.73 10.59 21.86
C GLU A 210 -6.22 9.50 22.82
N LEU A 211 -5.77 8.24 22.67
CA LEU A 211 -6.11 7.13 23.56
C LEU A 211 -5.39 7.20 24.91
N CYS A 212 -4.12 7.58 24.92
CA CYS A 212 -3.31 7.71 26.14
C CYS A 212 -3.50 9.07 26.84
N GLY A 213 -4.39 9.94 26.35
CA GLY A 213 -4.71 11.22 26.97
C GLY A 213 -3.63 12.30 26.87
N VAL A 214 -2.56 12.05 26.10
CA VAL A 214 -1.45 12.99 25.84
C VAL A 214 -1.81 14.04 24.77
N ALA A 215 -3.02 13.97 24.21
CA ALA A 215 -3.51 14.92 23.23
C ALA A 215 -3.53 16.36 23.77
N SER A 216 -3.02 17.27 22.92
CA SER A 216 -2.84 18.72 23.02
C SER A 216 -3.80 19.50 23.93
N ALA A 217 -3.29 20.60 24.52
CA ALA A 217 -3.98 21.51 25.44
C ALA A 217 -5.35 22.07 24.95
N GLU A 218 -5.66 21.93 23.66
CA GLU A 218 -6.97 22.28 23.09
C GLU A 218 -8.11 21.32 23.51
N ASN A 219 -7.80 20.11 23.99
CA ASN A 219 -8.77 19.10 24.45
C ASN A 219 -9.08 19.17 25.95
N ASP A 220 -8.50 20.12 26.68
CA ASP A 220 -8.64 20.21 28.13
C ASP A 220 -9.97 20.82 28.58
N TYR A 221 -10.78 21.35 27.66
CA TYR A 221 -12.05 21.99 27.99
C TYR A 221 -13.20 21.62 27.04
N PHE A 222 -14.36 21.33 27.61
CA PHE A 222 -15.65 21.28 26.93
C PHE A 222 -16.30 22.66 26.90
N VAL A 223 -17.04 22.95 25.83
CA VAL A 223 -17.89 24.14 25.73
C VAL A 223 -19.34 23.70 25.95
N GLY A 224 -20.02 24.36 26.89
CA GLY A 224 -21.43 24.08 27.16
C GLY A 224 -22.33 24.38 25.97
N GLN A 225 -23.38 23.57 25.79
CA GLN A 225 -24.35 23.64 24.69
C GLN A 225 -25.33 24.83 24.81
N GLY A 226 -25.17 25.68 25.83
CA GLY A 226 -26.04 26.83 26.07
C GLY A 226 -27.18 26.50 27.02
N THR A 227 -28.10 27.44 27.17
CA THR A 227 -29.22 27.38 28.13
C THR A 227 -30.58 27.33 27.43
N ASP A 228 -30.59 26.95 26.16
CA ASP A 228 -31.80 26.94 25.34
C ASP A 228 -32.78 25.84 25.82
N PRO A 229 -34.11 26.05 25.73
CA PRO A 229 -35.09 25.03 26.08
C PRO A 229 -34.97 23.73 25.27
N SER A 230 -34.43 23.77 24.03
CA SER A 230 -34.18 22.58 23.21
C SER A 230 -33.05 21.68 23.74
N VAL A 231 -32.16 22.23 24.57
CA VAL A 231 -31.08 21.47 25.20
C VAL A 231 -31.62 20.71 26.41
N PRO A 232 -31.27 19.42 26.62
CA PRO A 232 -31.68 18.67 27.79
C PRO A 232 -31.31 19.37 29.09
N VAL A 233 -32.19 19.32 30.10
CA VAL A 233 -32.09 20.10 31.35
C VAL A 233 -30.73 19.94 32.05
N PHE A 234 -30.17 18.73 32.06
CA PHE A 234 -28.86 18.44 32.66
C PHE A 234 -27.67 19.02 31.88
N LEU A 235 -27.83 19.37 30.60
CA LEU A 235 -26.79 19.97 29.77
C LEU A 235 -26.91 21.49 29.65
N ARG A 236 -27.95 22.12 30.21
CA ARG A 236 -28.18 23.56 30.10
C ARG A 236 -27.15 24.37 30.88
N TYR A 237 -25.99 24.63 30.27
CA TYR A 237 -24.90 25.40 30.85
C TYR A 237 -24.16 26.19 29.78
N LYS A 238 -23.71 27.39 30.15
CA LYS A 238 -22.91 28.28 29.32
C LYS A 238 -21.56 28.53 30.00
N GLY A 239 -20.48 28.05 29.38
CA GLY A 239 -19.14 28.23 29.90
C GLY A 239 -18.17 27.17 29.36
N LYS A 240 -16.88 27.35 29.69
CA LYS A 240 -15.83 26.35 29.44
C LYS A 240 -15.67 25.51 30.70
N MET A 241 -15.71 24.18 30.56
CA MET A 241 -15.60 23.20 31.65
C MET A 241 -14.41 22.31 31.40
N LYS A 242 -13.65 21.93 32.42
CA LYS A 242 -12.47 21.09 32.24
C LYS A 242 -12.85 19.65 31.85
N ASN A 243 -12.14 19.11 30.87
CA ASN A 243 -12.23 17.71 30.47
C ASN A 243 -11.34 16.87 31.40
N ARG A 244 -11.96 16.06 32.26
CA ARG A 244 -11.28 15.13 33.17
C ARG A 244 -10.84 13.84 32.47
N LYS A 245 -11.22 13.63 31.21
CA LYS A 245 -10.86 12.46 30.39
C LYS A 245 -11.21 11.13 31.08
N LEU A 246 -12.44 11.03 31.61
CA LEU A 246 -12.88 9.87 32.38
C LEU A 246 -12.70 8.54 31.60
N GLY A 247 -12.00 7.59 32.21
CA GLY A 247 -11.81 6.24 31.69
C GLY A 247 -13.04 5.35 31.91
N ARG A 248 -13.07 4.18 31.25
CA ARG A 248 -14.20 3.22 31.36
C ARG A 248 -14.54 2.87 32.80
N ARG A 249 -13.54 2.49 33.61
CA ARG A 249 -13.73 2.11 35.03
C ARG A 249 -14.33 3.24 35.85
N GLU A 250 -13.82 4.45 35.71
CA GLU A 250 -14.29 5.63 36.45
C GLU A 250 -15.75 5.95 36.11
N VAL A 251 -16.12 5.85 34.83
CA VAL A 251 -17.49 6.02 34.37
C VAL A 251 -18.40 4.95 34.94
N SER A 252 -17.99 3.66 34.92
CA SER A 252 -18.78 2.58 35.51
C SER A 252 -19.01 2.76 37.01
N ILE A 253 -17.98 3.17 37.77
CA ILE A 253 -18.11 3.48 39.20
C ILE A 253 -19.09 4.63 39.44
N LEU A 254 -18.96 5.71 38.67
CA LEU A 254 -19.84 6.88 38.77
C LEU A 254 -21.29 6.52 38.44
N ILE A 255 -21.53 5.75 37.38
CA ILE A 255 -22.86 5.26 37.01
C ILE A 255 -23.45 4.38 38.12
N ASN A 256 -22.65 3.46 38.68
CA ASN A 256 -23.08 2.61 39.79
C ASN A 256 -23.45 3.43 41.04
N ASP A 257 -22.70 4.50 41.34
CA ASP A 257 -23.00 5.40 42.45
C ASP A 257 -24.29 6.20 42.22
N ILE A 258 -24.51 6.70 41.00
CA ILE A 258 -25.76 7.36 40.60
C ILE A 258 -26.95 6.40 40.81
N TRP A 259 -26.82 5.15 40.37
CA TRP A 259 -27.87 4.13 40.56
C TRP A 259 -28.13 3.82 42.04
N LYS A 260 -27.08 3.69 42.85
CA LYS A 260 -27.24 3.47 44.31
C LYS A 260 -27.97 4.62 44.98
N SER A 261 -27.61 5.85 44.63
CA SER A 261 -28.29 7.05 45.14
C SER A 261 -29.74 7.13 44.65
N ARG A 262 -30.00 6.73 43.39
CA ARG A 262 -31.33 6.71 42.78
C ARG A 262 -32.27 5.77 43.52
N MET A 263 -31.81 4.56 43.83
CA MET A 263 -32.57 3.57 44.60
C MET A 263 -32.93 4.03 46.02
N ALA A 264 -32.16 4.96 46.59
CA ALA A 264 -32.43 5.55 47.90
C ALA A 264 -33.35 6.79 47.82
N SER A 265 -33.66 7.28 46.62
CA SER A 265 -34.42 8.49 46.35
C SER A 265 -35.71 8.20 45.57
N ASP A 266 -36.50 9.23 45.28
CA ASP A 266 -37.73 9.11 44.47
C ASP A 266 -37.42 8.63 43.02
N MET A 267 -38.13 7.58 42.59
CA MET A 267 -37.99 6.89 41.30
C MET A 267 -38.87 7.51 40.20
N GLY A 268 -39.67 8.53 40.51
CA GLY A 268 -40.64 9.11 39.56
C GLY A 268 -40.06 10.13 38.55
N THR A 269 -38.88 10.71 38.81
CA THR A 269 -38.33 11.79 37.95
C THR A 269 -37.58 11.22 36.75
N PRO A 270 -37.62 11.82 35.55
CA PRO A 270 -36.80 11.38 34.41
C PRO A 270 -35.31 11.33 34.75
N MET A 271 -34.59 10.37 34.16
CA MET A 271 -33.18 10.12 34.51
C MET A 271 -32.28 11.36 34.29
N GLY A 272 -32.51 12.13 33.23
CA GLY A 272 -31.78 13.37 32.98
C GLY A 272 -31.96 14.40 34.10
N GLU A 273 -33.17 14.58 34.60
CA GLU A 273 -33.44 15.49 35.72
C GLU A 273 -32.84 14.97 37.02
N TYR A 274 -32.90 13.65 37.23
CA TYR A 274 -32.28 13.01 38.37
C TYR A 274 -30.77 13.20 38.39
N VAL A 275 -30.08 13.03 37.25
CA VAL A 275 -28.62 13.26 37.17
C VAL A 275 -28.28 14.70 37.53
N LEU A 276 -29.07 15.68 37.08
CA LEU A 276 -28.88 17.07 37.48
C LEU A 276 -29.07 17.23 39.00
N LYS A 277 -30.13 16.66 39.58
CA LYS A 277 -30.39 16.69 41.03
C LYS A 277 -29.23 16.08 41.81
N TYR A 278 -28.78 14.89 41.42
CA TYR A 278 -27.67 14.16 42.04
C TYR A 278 -26.38 15.01 42.10
N PHE A 279 -25.97 15.62 40.97
CA PHE A 279 -24.79 16.49 40.98
C PHE A 279 -25.05 17.83 41.67
N SER A 280 -26.31 18.25 41.83
CA SER A 280 -26.67 19.46 42.56
C SER A 280 -26.55 19.30 44.07
N GLU A 281 -26.91 18.13 44.58
CA GLU A 281 -26.77 17.79 45.99
C GLU A 281 -25.30 17.58 46.36
N ARG A 282 -24.50 16.98 45.46
CA ARG A 282 -23.08 16.70 45.69
C ARG A 282 -22.16 17.90 45.48
N TYR A 283 -22.51 18.81 44.56
CA TYR A 283 -21.71 19.98 44.23
C TYR A 283 -22.54 21.27 44.27
N HIS A 284 -22.22 22.11 45.24
CA HIS A 284 -22.84 23.44 45.39
C HIS A 284 -22.37 24.44 44.33
N ILE A 285 -21.18 24.23 43.75
CA ILE A 285 -20.62 25.08 42.69
C ILE A 285 -21.18 24.63 41.33
N SER A 286 -21.90 25.53 40.64
CA SER A 286 -22.49 25.26 39.33
C SER A 286 -21.45 24.82 38.28
N LEU A 287 -20.29 25.49 38.21
CA LEU A 287 -19.22 25.10 37.29
C LEU A 287 -18.79 23.64 37.48
N LEU A 288 -18.58 23.22 38.73
CA LEU A 288 -18.11 21.88 39.06
C LEU A 288 -19.18 20.80 38.77
N ARG A 289 -20.45 21.13 39.04
CA ARG A 289 -21.61 20.30 38.70
C ARG A 289 -21.64 20.01 37.21
N TYR A 290 -21.63 21.05 36.39
CA TYR A 290 -21.68 20.89 34.94
C TYR A 290 -20.39 20.30 34.37
N GLU A 291 -19.23 20.56 34.98
CA GLU A 291 -17.99 19.87 34.63
C GLU A 291 -18.15 18.35 34.73
N TRP A 292 -18.69 17.84 35.84
CA TRP A 292 -18.95 16.40 35.99
C TRP A 292 -20.03 15.88 35.05
N ILE A 293 -21.12 16.62 34.85
CA ILE A 293 -22.19 16.21 33.93
C ILE A 293 -21.68 16.08 32.50
N TYR A 294 -20.90 17.07 32.01
CA TYR A 294 -20.35 17.04 30.66
C TYR A 294 -19.30 15.95 30.48
N ASN A 295 -18.49 15.69 31.51
CA ASN A 295 -17.56 14.56 31.49
C ASN A 295 -18.28 13.22 31.44
N LEU A 296 -19.33 13.02 32.24
CA LEU A 296 -20.17 11.83 32.18
C LEU A 296 -20.83 11.69 30.80
N TYR A 297 -21.43 12.77 30.29
CA TYR A 297 -22.10 12.81 28.99
C TYR A 297 -21.19 12.37 27.84
N TYR A 298 -20.03 13.01 27.68
CA TYR A 298 -19.11 12.68 26.59
C TYR A 298 -18.45 11.32 26.78
N ALA A 299 -18.23 10.89 28.02
CA ALA A 299 -17.69 9.56 28.29
C ALA A 299 -18.70 8.46 27.96
N CYS A 300 -19.97 8.61 28.34
CA CYS A 300 -21.06 7.69 27.97
C CYS A 300 -21.25 7.64 26.45
N GLN A 301 -21.21 8.78 25.75
CA GLN A 301 -21.31 8.83 24.30
C GLN A 301 -20.17 8.05 23.62
N ARG A 302 -18.93 8.20 24.11
CA ARG A 302 -17.76 7.49 23.59
C ARG A 302 -17.81 5.99 23.89
N LEU A 303 -18.33 5.62 25.06
CA LEU A 303 -18.34 4.25 25.59
C LEU A 303 -19.69 3.55 25.42
N VAL A 304 -20.54 4.03 24.49
CA VAL A 304 -21.90 3.50 24.27
C VAL A 304 -21.93 2.02 23.87
N TYR A 305 -20.80 1.49 23.40
CA TYR A 305 -20.62 0.09 23.03
C TYR A 305 -20.50 -0.86 24.23
N ASP A 306 -20.19 -0.36 25.43
CA ASP A 306 -20.21 -1.15 26.66
C ASP A 306 -21.66 -1.31 27.10
N ASP A 307 -22.09 -2.54 27.38
CA ASP A 307 -23.51 -2.83 27.62
C ASP A 307 -24.11 -2.02 28.78
N GLN A 308 -23.37 -1.89 29.90
CA GLN A 308 -23.83 -1.18 31.09
C GLN A 308 -23.89 0.33 30.84
N ILE A 309 -22.82 0.89 30.24
CA ILE A 309 -22.74 2.32 29.95
C ILE A 309 -23.75 2.70 28.86
N GLY A 310 -23.92 1.85 27.85
CA GLY A 310 -24.88 1.99 26.77
C GLY A 310 -26.32 1.92 27.27
N LEU A 311 -26.66 0.99 28.17
CA LEU A 311 -27.98 0.94 28.80
C LEU A 311 -28.28 2.24 29.57
N PHE A 312 -27.34 2.67 30.42
CA PHE A 312 -27.47 3.94 31.14
C PHE A 312 -27.64 5.14 30.19
N TRP A 313 -26.86 5.20 29.11
CA TRP A 313 -26.95 6.25 28.10
C TRP A 313 -28.33 6.29 27.44
N ASN A 314 -28.89 5.14 27.08
CA ASN A 314 -30.21 5.06 26.46
C ASN A 314 -31.33 5.43 27.45
N ILE A 315 -31.20 5.08 28.72
CA ILE A 315 -32.14 5.49 29.78
C ILE A 315 -32.03 7.01 30.03
N LEU A 316 -30.81 7.56 30.03
CA LEU A 316 -30.56 8.99 30.21
C LEU A 316 -31.29 9.85 29.16
N TRP A 317 -31.34 9.37 27.92
CA TRP A 317 -32.04 10.01 26.81
C TRP A 317 -33.53 9.66 26.71
N GLY A 318 -34.04 8.74 27.54
CA GLY A 318 -35.43 8.30 27.50
C GLY A 318 -35.76 7.36 26.34
N ASN A 319 -34.76 6.81 25.64
CA ASN A 319 -34.94 5.82 24.58
C ASN A 319 -35.35 4.45 25.15
N VAL A 320 -34.95 4.17 26.39
CA VAL A 320 -35.22 2.91 27.11
C VAL A 320 -35.80 3.25 28.47
N VAL A 321 -36.81 2.48 28.90
CA VAL A 321 -37.45 2.64 30.20
C VAL A 321 -36.53 2.21 31.34
N GLU A 322 -36.63 2.86 32.50
CA GLU A 322 -35.77 2.57 33.66
C GLU A 322 -35.91 1.13 34.16
N GLU A 323 -37.09 0.50 33.98
CA GLU A 323 -37.33 -0.90 34.37
C GLU A 323 -36.39 -1.89 33.67
N ALA A 324 -35.83 -1.53 32.50
CA ALA A 324 -34.84 -2.35 31.82
C ALA A 324 -33.54 -2.52 32.64
N TYR A 325 -33.23 -1.60 33.55
CA TYR A 325 -32.13 -1.75 34.51
C TYR A 325 -32.57 -2.50 35.78
N HIS A 326 -33.79 -2.24 36.27
CA HIS A 326 -34.25 -2.78 37.56
C HIS A 326 -34.72 -4.23 37.48
N ALA A 327 -35.38 -4.65 36.39
CA ALA A 327 -35.92 -5.99 36.27
C ALA A 327 -34.84 -7.09 36.34
N PRO A 328 -33.75 -7.04 35.54
CA PRO A 328 -32.68 -8.03 35.63
C PRO A 328 -32.01 -8.05 37.00
N ARG A 329 -31.94 -6.90 37.67
CA ARG A 329 -31.38 -6.80 39.02
C ARG A 329 -32.26 -7.46 40.07
N LYS A 330 -33.59 -7.31 39.98
CA LYS A 330 -34.55 -8.00 40.86
C LYS A 330 -34.47 -9.51 40.65
N GLU A 331 -34.40 -9.95 39.40
CA GLU A 331 -34.18 -11.36 39.04
C GLU A 331 -32.87 -11.88 39.62
N PHE A 332 -31.77 -11.13 39.49
CA PHE A 332 -30.48 -11.54 40.05
C PHE A 332 -30.51 -11.70 41.57
N VAL A 333 -31.23 -10.83 42.29
CA VAL A 333 -31.45 -10.96 43.75
C VAL A 333 -32.32 -12.17 44.08
N LEU A 334 -33.37 -12.43 43.30
CA LEU A 334 -34.24 -13.60 43.47
C LEU A 334 -33.46 -14.90 43.24
N LEU A 335 -32.61 -14.95 42.21
CA LEU A 335 -31.74 -16.08 41.91
C LEU A 335 -30.81 -16.39 43.09
N LYS A 336 -30.15 -15.38 43.65
CA LYS A 336 -29.35 -15.52 44.88
C LYS A 336 -30.17 -16.16 45.99
N ARG A 337 -31.40 -15.67 46.21
CA ARG A 337 -32.27 -16.18 47.25
C ARG A 337 -32.68 -17.63 47.02
N MET A 338 -32.95 -18.03 45.78
CA MET A 338 -33.26 -19.43 45.46
C MET A 338 -32.08 -20.37 45.66
N MET A 339 -30.86 -19.93 45.36
CA MET A 339 -29.66 -20.70 45.68
C MET A 339 -29.47 -20.86 47.20
N GLU A 340 -29.72 -19.81 47.98
CA GLU A 340 -29.68 -19.87 49.45
C GLU A 340 -30.73 -20.82 50.01
N MET A 341 -31.98 -20.75 49.53
CA MET A 341 -33.05 -21.67 49.93
C MET A 341 -32.70 -23.13 49.57
N ARG A 342 -32.12 -23.37 48.39
CA ARG A 342 -31.63 -24.70 47.99
C ARG A 342 -30.62 -25.27 48.98
N MET A 343 -29.71 -24.42 49.46
CA MET A 343 -28.71 -24.80 50.46
C MET A 343 -29.35 -25.11 51.82
N GLU A 344 -30.32 -24.29 52.25
CA GLU A 344 -31.11 -24.49 53.47
C GLU A 344 -31.91 -25.82 53.42
N ASP A 345 -32.63 -26.07 52.32
CA ASP A 345 -33.49 -27.24 52.13
C ASP A 345 -32.70 -28.55 52.17
N LYS A 346 -31.55 -28.59 51.48
CA LYS A 346 -30.66 -29.76 51.46
C LYS A 346 -29.72 -29.83 52.65
N LYS A 347 -29.72 -28.82 53.54
CA LYS A 347 -28.78 -28.67 54.66
C LYS A 347 -27.31 -28.79 54.22
N ILE A 348 -27.01 -28.21 53.05
CA ILE A 348 -25.66 -28.18 52.48
C ILE A 348 -25.05 -26.81 52.70
N ASN A 349 -23.75 -26.77 52.96
CA ASN A 349 -23.01 -25.51 53.15
C ASN A 349 -22.37 -25.01 51.85
N ALA A 350 -22.47 -25.78 50.76
CA ALA A 350 -21.88 -25.46 49.48
C ALA A 350 -22.74 -26.05 48.35
N LEU A 351 -22.95 -25.27 47.30
CA LEU A 351 -23.82 -25.62 46.17
C LEU A 351 -23.00 -26.37 45.12
N LEU A 352 -23.39 -27.58 44.70
CA LEU A 352 -22.72 -28.28 43.59
C LEU A 352 -23.30 -27.84 42.24
N ALA A 353 -22.63 -28.19 41.13
CA ALA A 353 -23.12 -27.87 39.79
C ALA A 353 -24.53 -28.39 39.52
N GLN A 354 -24.85 -29.61 39.96
CA GLN A 354 -26.21 -30.17 39.85
C GLN A 354 -27.22 -29.32 40.61
N ASP A 355 -26.85 -28.85 41.81
CA ASP A 355 -27.74 -28.01 42.59
C ASP A 355 -27.97 -26.64 41.94
N LEU A 356 -26.95 -26.09 41.28
CA LEU A 356 -27.09 -24.87 40.50
C LEU A 356 -27.98 -25.09 39.28
N MET A 357 -27.80 -26.20 38.55
CA MET A 357 -28.62 -26.55 37.38
C MET A 357 -30.10 -26.65 37.74
N ASP A 358 -30.48 -27.37 38.80
CA ASP A 358 -31.92 -27.48 39.08
C ASP A 358 -32.53 -26.14 39.59
N VAL A 359 -31.74 -25.25 40.22
CA VAL A 359 -32.22 -23.89 40.55
C VAL A 359 -32.47 -23.10 39.26
N MET A 360 -31.58 -23.25 38.28
CA MET A 360 -31.68 -22.58 36.97
C MET A 360 -32.86 -23.11 36.16
N ASP A 361 -33.12 -24.42 36.18
CA ASP A 361 -34.29 -25.04 35.53
C ASP A 361 -35.61 -24.53 36.13
N VAL A 362 -35.66 -24.38 37.46
CA VAL A 362 -36.85 -23.86 38.14
C VAL A 362 -37.08 -22.38 37.83
N MET A 363 -36.00 -21.57 37.78
CA MET A 363 -36.10 -20.14 37.52
C MET A 363 -36.38 -19.82 36.04
N TYR A 364 -35.79 -20.59 35.13
CA TYR A 364 -35.84 -20.34 33.69
C TYR A 364 -36.23 -21.62 32.92
N PRO A 365 -37.50 -22.06 33.01
CA PRO A 365 -37.93 -23.32 32.38
C PRO A 365 -37.79 -23.35 30.85
N GLN A 366 -37.72 -22.17 30.22
CA GLN A 366 -37.62 -22.01 28.77
C GLN A 366 -36.17 -22.05 28.25
N LYS A 367 -35.16 -22.05 29.14
CA LYS A 367 -33.76 -22.10 28.73
C LYS A 367 -33.37 -23.52 28.35
N SER A 368 -32.52 -23.64 27.33
CA SER A 368 -31.99 -24.95 26.95
C SER A 368 -30.98 -25.45 28.01
N ASN A 369 -30.87 -26.77 28.17
CA ASN A 369 -29.89 -27.37 29.08
C ASN A 369 -28.46 -26.89 28.76
N ARG A 370 -28.14 -26.67 27.48
CA ARG A 370 -26.85 -26.14 27.05
C ARG A 370 -26.59 -24.72 27.55
N ASP A 371 -27.62 -23.87 27.56
CA ASP A 371 -27.51 -22.49 28.03
C ASP A 371 -27.33 -22.44 29.55
N ILE A 372 -27.98 -23.35 30.26
CA ILE A 372 -27.81 -23.53 31.71
C ILE A 372 -26.40 -24.03 32.03
N GLU A 373 -25.88 -25.02 31.29
CA GLU A 373 -24.49 -25.48 31.41
C GLU A 373 -23.48 -24.35 31.17
N ASN A 374 -23.73 -23.48 30.18
CA ASN A 374 -22.88 -22.31 29.93
C ASN A 374 -22.87 -21.33 31.12
N ILE A 375 -24.01 -21.14 31.79
CA ILE A 375 -24.13 -20.30 32.98
C ILE A 375 -23.36 -20.90 34.16
N VAL A 376 -23.49 -22.22 34.37
CA VAL A 376 -22.75 -22.95 35.42
C VAL A 376 -21.24 -22.86 35.17
N TYR A 377 -20.81 -23.01 33.91
CA TYR A 377 -19.42 -22.84 33.52
C TYR A 377 -18.91 -21.42 33.77
N ALA A 378 -19.72 -20.40 33.45
CA ALA A 378 -19.39 -18.99 33.72
C ALA A 378 -19.25 -18.71 35.22
N ALA A 379 -20.09 -19.31 36.06
CA ALA A 379 -19.95 -19.26 37.52
C ALA A 379 -18.63 -19.88 37.98
N GLY A 380 -18.25 -21.05 37.43
CA GLY A 380 -17.03 -21.74 37.82
C GLY A 380 -15.78 -20.95 37.45
N LYS A 381 -15.79 -20.41 36.23
CA LYS A 381 -14.75 -19.50 35.74
C LYS A 381 -14.58 -18.26 36.63
N GLN A 382 -15.68 -17.66 37.09
CA GLN A 382 -15.63 -16.49 37.97
C GLN A 382 -14.95 -16.82 39.31
N LEU A 383 -15.22 -18.01 39.86
CA LEU A 383 -14.65 -18.46 41.13
C LEU A 383 -13.27 -19.12 40.97
N GLY A 384 -12.84 -19.40 39.75
CA GLY A 384 -11.58 -20.11 39.47
C GLY A 384 -11.61 -21.59 39.85
N ILE A 385 -12.79 -22.20 39.85
CA ILE A 385 -13.03 -23.59 40.27
C ILE A 385 -13.43 -24.46 39.08
N ASP A 386 -13.21 -25.77 39.19
CA ASP A 386 -13.79 -26.75 38.26
C ASP A 386 -15.24 -27.09 38.70
N PRO A 387 -16.27 -26.72 37.90
CA PRO A 387 -17.68 -27.00 38.20
C PRO A 387 -18.00 -28.48 38.46
N SER A 388 -17.19 -29.40 37.92
CA SER A 388 -17.47 -30.84 38.01
C SER A 388 -17.05 -31.46 39.34
N THR A 389 -16.15 -30.81 40.09
CA THR A 389 -15.53 -31.36 41.30
C THR A 389 -15.64 -30.46 42.52
N GLU A 390 -15.75 -29.14 42.32
CA GLU A 390 -15.74 -28.15 43.38
C GLU A 390 -17.12 -27.48 43.56
N ALA A 391 -17.38 -27.01 44.77
CA ALA A 391 -18.65 -26.38 45.12
C ALA A 391 -18.59 -24.85 44.98
N PHE A 392 -19.73 -24.26 44.63
CA PHE A 392 -19.89 -22.83 44.41
C PHE A 392 -20.08 -22.06 45.72
N ASP A 393 -19.31 -20.99 45.87
CA ASP A 393 -19.45 -19.99 46.94
C ASP A 393 -20.45 -18.90 46.49
N VAL A 394 -21.70 -19.03 46.94
CA VAL A 394 -22.80 -18.11 46.58
C VAL A 394 -22.50 -16.67 47.03
N ALA A 395 -21.84 -16.47 48.17
CA ALA A 395 -21.52 -15.12 48.63
C ALA A 395 -20.53 -14.42 47.69
N LYS A 396 -19.52 -15.14 47.20
CA LYS A 396 -18.55 -14.62 46.24
C LYS A 396 -19.12 -14.46 44.84
N LEU A 397 -20.03 -15.35 44.42
CA LEU A 397 -20.65 -15.29 43.09
C LEU A 397 -21.48 -14.00 42.90
N PHE A 398 -22.15 -13.56 43.96
CA PHE A 398 -23.01 -12.38 43.97
C PHE A 398 -22.36 -11.12 44.61
N ALA A 399 -21.05 -11.16 44.86
CA ALA A 399 -20.33 -10.03 45.44
C ALA A 399 -20.38 -8.82 44.48
N GLN A 400 -20.83 -7.66 45.00
CA GLN A 400 -20.89 -6.44 44.19
C GLN A 400 -19.49 -5.86 44.01
N THR A 401 -19.09 -5.65 42.75
CA THR A 401 -17.88 -4.89 42.45
C THR A 401 -18.17 -3.39 42.49
N GLU A 402 -17.13 -2.56 42.63
CA GLU A 402 -17.25 -1.10 42.56
C GLU A 402 -17.88 -0.62 41.24
N GLU A 403 -17.64 -1.36 40.14
CA GLU A 403 -18.17 -1.06 38.81
C GLU A 403 -19.64 -1.51 38.61
N GLY A 404 -20.19 -2.36 39.49
CA GLY A 404 -21.56 -2.89 39.39
C GLY A 404 -21.66 -4.40 39.57
N TRP A 405 -22.87 -4.94 39.46
CA TRP A 405 -23.16 -6.38 39.63
C TRP A 405 -22.97 -7.19 38.33
N GLU A 406 -23.17 -6.57 37.17
CA GLU A 406 -23.09 -7.20 35.84
C GLU A 406 -21.65 -7.51 35.38
N ARG A 407 -20.64 -7.11 36.15
CA ARG A 407 -19.22 -7.33 35.77
C ARG A 407 -18.70 -8.72 36.08
N GLY A 408 -19.36 -9.48 36.98
CA GLY A 408 -19.03 -10.89 37.19
C GLY A 408 -19.28 -11.69 35.91
N ASP A 409 -18.42 -12.66 35.59
CA ASP A 409 -18.59 -13.52 34.40
C ASP A 409 -19.94 -14.26 34.44
N PHE A 410 -20.42 -14.63 35.62
CA PHE A 410 -21.74 -15.24 35.83
C PHE A 410 -22.90 -14.30 35.46
N ALA A 411 -22.92 -13.10 36.03
CA ALA A 411 -23.96 -12.10 35.78
C ALA A 411 -23.94 -11.63 34.30
N ARG A 412 -22.76 -11.53 33.71
CA ARG A 412 -22.59 -11.17 32.29
C ARG A 412 -23.16 -12.22 31.37
N GLU A 413 -22.94 -13.50 31.66
CA GLU A 413 -23.48 -14.59 30.84
C GLU A 413 -25.01 -14.64 30.92
N LEU A 414 -25.59 -14.47 32.12
CA LEU A 414 -27.03 -14.31 32.31
C LEU A 414 -27.58 -13.15 31.45
N ALA A 415 -27.01 -11.95 31.60
CA ALA A 415 -27.43 -10.77 30.85
C ALA A 415 -27.27 -10.95 29.33
N ARG A 416 -26.20 -11.61 28.88
CA ARG A 416 -25.95 -11.93 27.46
C ARG A 416 -27.05 -12.83 26.90
N GLN A 417 -27.40 -13.90 27.62
CA GLN A 417 -28.45 -14.82 27.20
C GLN A 417 -29.82 -14.13 27.18
N THR A 418 -30.19 -13.40 28.23
CA THR A 418 -31.45 -12.65 28.27
C THR A 418 -31.54 -11.63 27.14
N LYS A 419 -30.45 -10.91 26.84
CA LYS A 419 -30.41 -9.97 25.71
C LYS A 419 -30.60 -10.69 24.37
N GLN A 420 -30.00 -11.87 24.21
CA GLN A 420 -30.16 -12.69 23.02
C GLN A 420 -31.61 -13.17 22.87
N GLU A 421 -32.21 -13.68 23.94
CA GLU A 421 -33.61 -14.14 23.99
C GLU A 421 -34.58 -13.00 23.65
N ILE A 422 -34.43 -11.82 24.28
CA ILE A 422 -35.25 -10.64 23.98
C ILE A 422 -35.10 -10.22 22.51
N THR A 423 -33.88 -10.29 21.96
CA THR A 423 -33.63 -9.93 20.56
C THR A 423 -34.23 -10.93 19.59
N GLU A 424 -34.15 -12.23 19.89
CA GLU A 424 -34.72 -13.30 19.07
C GLU A 424 -36.25 -13.29 19.14
N PHE A 425 -36.82 -13.12 20.34
CA PHE A 425 -38.24 -12.95 20.54
C PHE A 425 -38.77 -11.71 19.79
N GLY A 426 -38.07 -10.57 19.90
CA GLY A 426 -38.42 -9.36 19.16
C GLY A 426 -38.37 -9.57 17.64
N LYS A 427 -37.38 -10.29 17.12
CA LYS A 427 -37.33 -10.68 15.70
C LYS A 427 -38.49 -11.59 15.30
N GLY A 428 -38.89 -12.53 16.17
CA GLY A 428 -40.04 -13.40 15.97
C GLY A 428 -41.34 -12.60 15.82
N ILE A 429 -41.55 -11.62 16.71
CA ILE A 429 -42.71 -10.70 16.63
C ILE A 429 -42.66 -9.88 15.34
N LEU A 430 -41.50 -9.34 14.96
CA LEU A 430 -41.36 -8.56 13.72
C LEU A 430 -41.63 -9.41 12.47
N HIS A 431 -41.23 -10.69 12.50
CA HIS A 431 -41.52 -11.63 11.43
C HIS A 431 -43.01 -11.96 11.32
N SER A 432 -43.71 -12.17 12.44
CA SER A 432 -45.14 -12.48 12.44
C SER A 432 -46.01 -11.32 11.93
N ILE A 433 -45.58 -10.08 12.16
CA ILE A 433 -46.24 -8.87 11.64
C ILE A 433 -45.75 -8.45 10.23
N ASN A 434 -44.89 -9.25 9.59
CA ASN A 434 -44.34 -9.03 8.24
C ASN A 434 -43.62 -7.68 8.06
N ILE A 435 -42.94 -7.20 9.12
CA ILE A 435 -42.14 -5.97 9.09
C ILE A 435 -40.67 -6.34 8.99
N HIS A 436 -40.07 -6.05 7.83
CA HIS A 436 -38.65 -6.33 7.57
C HIS A 436 -37.77 -5.08 7.58
N ASP A 437 -38.35 -3.88 7.43
CA ASP A 437 -37.63 -2.61 7.37
C ASP A 437 -37.76 -1.79 8.66
N LYS A 438 -36.63 -1.21 9.10
CA LYS A 438 -36.50 -0.40 10.33
C LYS A 438 -37.27 0.93 10.31
N THR A 439 -37.83 1.31 9.17
CA THR A 439 -38.53 2.58 8.95
C THR A 439 -40.06 2.43 8.93
N SER A 440 -40.56 1.21 9.07
CA SER A 440 -41.99 0.95 9.03
C SER A 440 -42.64 1.35 10.36
N GLU A 441 -43.72 2.13 10.31
CA GLU A 441 -44.48 2.47 11.50
C GLU A 441 -45.18 1.22 12.05
N VAL A 442 -44.96 0.94 13.34
CA VAL A 442 -45.56 -0.19 14.03
C VAL A 442 -46.71 0.31 14.88
N THR A 443 -47.93 -0.12 14.61
CA THR A 443 -49.09 0.22 15.44
C THR A 443 -49.22 -0.75 16.63
N VAL A 444 -49.87 -0.27 17.70
CA VAL A 444 -50.10 -1.06 18.93
C VAL A 444 -50.90 -2.34 18.63
N GLU A 445 -51.82 -2.30 17.66
CA GLU A 445 -52.64 -3.44 17.26
C GLU A 445 -51.82 -4.53 16.55
N MET A 446 -50.88 -4.12 15.70
CA MET A 446 -49.95 -5.05 15.04
C MET A 446 -49.06 -5.73 16.07
N LEU A 447 -48.51 -4.98 17.03
CA LEU A 447 -47.73 -5.57 18.12
C LEU A 447 -48.55 -6.56 18.94
N LYS A 448 -49.77 -6.19 19.36
CA LYS A 448 -50.66 -7.10 20.09
C LYS A 448 -50.89 -8.41 19.35
N LYS A 449 -51.13 -8.33 18.03
CA LYS A 449 -51.28 -9.52 17.18
C LYS A 449 -50.00 -10.36 17.15
N GLY A 450 -48.84 -9.72 16.97
CA GLY A 450 -47.55 -10.40 16.98
C GLY A 450 -47.25 -11.09 18.31
N PHE A 451 -47.54 -10.44 19.44
CA PHE A 451 -47.41 -11.05 20.78
C PHE A 451 -48.32 -12.27 20.95
N MET A 452 -49.58 -12.20 20.51
CA MET A 452 -50.52 -13.33 20.59
C MET A 452 -50.16 -14.52 19.68
N GLU A 453 -49.37 -14.29 18.63
CA GLU A 453 -48.93 -15.33 17.70
C GLU A 453 -47.62 -16.01 18.13
N VAL A 454 -46.72 -15.28 18.80
CA VAL A 454 -45.41 -15.80 19.25
C VAL A 454 -45.48 -16.39 20.66
N ASP A 455 -46.35 -15.86 21.52
CA ASP A 455 -46.47 -16.29 22.91
C ASP A 455 -47.84 -16.99 23.14
N GLU A 456 -47.80 -18.32 23.27
CA GLU A 456 -48.99 -19.13 23.54
C GLU A 456 -49.56 -18.91 24.95
N ASP A 457 -48.73 -18.49 25.92
CA ASP A 457 -49.16 -18.23 27.29
C ASP A 457 -49.92 -16.91 27.40
N ILE A 458 -49.64 -15.93 26.54
CA ILE A 458 -50.44 -14.69 26.40
C ILE A 458 -51.82 -14.99 25.81
N ARG A 459 -51.98 -16.10 25.07
CA ARG A 459 -53.27 -16.57 24.53
C ARG A 459 -54.12 -17.30 25.58
N ALA A 460 -53.49 -17.85 26.62
CA ALA A 460 -54.11 -18.63 27.68
C ALA A 460 -55.03 -17.86 28.69
N PRO A 461 -55.03 -16.52 28.85
CA PRO A 461 -55.97 -15.86 29.76
C PRO A 461 -57.42 -16.08 29.33
N GLU A 462 -57.72 -16.02 28.02
CA GLU A 462 -59.08 -16.22 27.51
C GLU A 462 -59.55 -17.68 27.64
N SER A 463 -58.62 -18.65 27.55
CA SER A 463 -58.91 -20.07 27.73
C SER A 463 -59.21 -20.42 29.20
N ALA A 464 -58.48 -19.83 30.15
CA ALA A 464 -58.76 -19.99 31.58
C ALA A 464 -60.12 -19.40 31.99
N TYR A 465 -60.50 -18.25 31.40
CA TYR A 465 -61.85 -17.69 31.59
C TYR A 465 -62.95 -18.51 30.90
N ALA A 466 -62.67 -19.17 29.78
CA ALA A 466 -63.61 -20.08 29.12
C ALA A 466 -63.85 -21.35 29.94
N ALA A 467 -62.81 -21.93 30.55
CA ALA A 467 -62.93 -23.08 31.45
C ALA A 467 -63.75 -22.74 32.71
N LEU A 468 -63.54 -21.56 33.31
CA LEU A 468 -64.36 -21.06 34.43
C LEU A 468 -65.83 -20.77 34.05
N LYS A 469 -66.10 -20.40 32.78
CA LYS A 469 -67.47 -20.13 32.31
C LYS A 469 -68.27 -21.40 32.04
N VAL A 470 -67.61 -22.51 31.68
CA VAL A 470 -68.24 -23.82 31.50
C VAL A 470 -68.65 -24.44 32.84
N ASP A 471 -67.81 -24.32 33.87
CA ASP A 471 -68.13 -24.85 35.21
C ASP A 471 -69.26 -24.07 35.93
N LEU A 472 -69.40 -22.77 35.67
CA LEU A 472 -70.48 -21.95 36.22
C LEU A 472 -71.84 -22.15 35.52
N GLN A 473 -71.87 -22.73 34.30
CA GLN A 473 -73.11 -23.07 33.61
C GLN A 473 -73.60 -24.50 33.88
N GLY A 474 -72.76 -25.37 34.44
CA GLY A 474 -73.11 -26.74 34.83
C GLY A 474 -73.82 -26.88 36.19
N SER A 475 -73.85 -25.81 37.00
CA SER A 475 -74.41 -25.82 38.36
C SER A 475 -75.68 -24.98 38.49
N ARG A 476 -76.74 -25.34 37.76
CA ARG A 476 -78.11 -24.93 38.12
C ARG A 476 -78.80 -26.08 38.86
N PRO A 477 -79.24 -25.90 40.11
CA PRO A 477 -80.04 -26.90 40.79
C PRO A 477 -81.40 -27.02 40.09
N GLN A 478 -81.76 -28.25 39.71
CA GLN A 478 -83.13 -28.59 39.35
C GLN A 478 -84.01 -28.35 40.59
N GLN A 479 -84.90 -27.37 40.49
CA GLN A 479 -86.02 -27.22 41.42
C GLN A 479 -87.07 -28.28 41.10
N SER A 480 -87.35 -29.12 42.08
CA SER A 480 -88.65 -29.75 42.31
C SER A 480 -88.79 -30.02 43.80
#